data_AF-A0A966PXX4-F1
#
_entry.id   AF-A0A966PXX4-F1
#
_cell.length_a   1.000
_cell.length_b   1.000
_cell.length_c   1.000
_cell.angle_alpha   90.00
_cell.angle_beta   90.00
_cell.angle_gamma   90.00
#
_symmetry.space_group_name_H-M   'P 1'
#
loop_
_entity.id
_entity.type
_entity.pdbx_description
1 polymer ?
#
loop_
_entity_poly.entity_id
_entity_poly.type
_entity_poly.pdbx_seq_one_letter_code
_entity_poly.pdbx_strand_id
1 'polypeptide(L)' 'MLKMKERPTDVPGIFKTSEGVLINKDNDALKAYKIRKIKENKINIIESDMEQIKTDMHEIKELLRGLLK' A
#
# COMPACT_ATOMS: atom_id res chain seq x y z
N MET A 1 10.22 -18.26 28.34
CA MET A 1 9.90 -17.08 27.52
C MET A 1 10.61 -15.87 28.14
N LEU A 2 11.75 -15.43 27.60
CA LEU A 2 12.41 -14.21 28.10
C LEU A 2 11.52 -13.01 27.78
N LYS A 3 10.99 -12.33 28.80
CA LYS A 3 10.32 -11.03 28.62
C LYS A 3 11.39 -10.03 28.20
N MET A 4 11.41 -9.65 26.93
CA MET A 4 12.24 -8.53 26.46
C MET A 4 11.89 -7.29 27.28
N LYS A 5 12.89 -6.67 27.92
CA LYS A 5 12.71 -5.40 28.65
C LYS A 5 12.57 -4.29 27.63
N GLU A 6 11.34 -3.80 27.48
CA GLU A 6 11.01 -2.66 26.64
C GLU A 6 11.08 -1.37 27.48
N ARG A 7 11.49 -0.26 26.86
CA ARG A 7 11.47 1.07 27.47
C ARG A 7 10.59 2.00 26.65
N PRO A 8 9.74 2.83 27.27
CA PRO A 8 9.00 3.85 26.54
C PRO A 8 9.97 4.85 25.92
N THR A 9 9.58 5.39 24.77
CA THR A 9 10.26 6.54 24.14
C THR A 9 9.47 7.82 24.44
N ASP A 10 9.99 8.97 24.02
CA ASP A 10 9.30 10.26 24.13
C ASP A 10 8.04 10.34 23.23
N VAL A 11 7.89 9.39 22.30
CA VAL A 11 6.71 9.26 21.45
C VAL A 11 5.73 8.25 22.07
N PRO A 12 4.49 8.67 22.40
CA PRO A 12 3.46 7.77 22.93
C PRO A 12 3.21 6.57 22.01
N GLY A 13 3.07 5.38 22.60
CA GLY A 13 2.82 4.15 21.84
C GLY A 13 4.06 3.53 21.19
N ILE A 14 5.22 4.20 21.20
CA ILE A 14 6.49 3.67 20.68
C ILE A 14 7.40 3.23 21.83
N PHE A 15 7.86 1.99 21.76
CA PHE A 15 8.72 1.35 22.76
C PHE A 15 10.03 0.88 22.11
N LYS A 16 11.15 1.04 22.82
CA LYS A 16 12.46 0.54 22.38
C LYS A 16 12.80 -0.76 23.11
N THR A 17 13.16 -1.80 22.37
CA THR A 17 13.63 -3.06 22.95
C THR A 17 15.07 -2.93 23.45
N SER A 18 15.52 -3.88 24.27
CA SER A 18 16.92 -4.02 24.68
C SER A 18 17.89 -4.17 23.51
N GLU A 19 17.42 -4.65 22.35
CA GLU A 19 18.18 -4.82 21.12
C GLU A 19 18.19 -3.56 20.24
N GLY A 20 17.54 -2.49 20.70
CA GLY A 20 17.50 -1.20 20.00
C GLY A 20 16.39 -1.06 18.96
N VAL A 21 15.53 -2.06 18.81
CA VAL A 21 14.39 -2.05 17.86
C VAL A 21 13.25 -1.19 18.41
N LEU A 22 12.61 -0.41 17.55
CA LEU A 22 11.40 0.35 17.89
C LEU A 22 10.15 -0.47 17.56
N ILE A 23 9.29 -0.65 18.55
CA ILE A 23 8.01 -1.35 18.45
C ILE A 23 6.89 -0.33 18.64
N ASN A 24 6.02 -0.22 17.65
CA ASN A 24 4.77 0.51 17.79
C ASN A 24 3.72 -0.42 18.41
N LYS A 25 3.20 -0.04 19.58
CA LYS A 25 2.13 -0.74 20.32
C LYS A 25 0.77 -0.06 20.21
N ASP A 26 0.69 1.05 19.50
CA ASP A 26 -0.58 1.68 19.13
C ASP A 26 -1.24 0.88 18.01
N ASN A 27 -2.15 -0.01 18.43
CA ASN A 27 -2.89 -0.89 17.52
C ASN A 27 -3.82 -0.10 16.57
N ASP A 28 -4.32 1.06 16.99
CA ASP A 28 -5.20 1.88 16.18
C ASP A 28 -4.42 2.60 15.08
N ALA A 29 -3.24 3.13 15.40
CA ALA A 29 -2.32 3.68 14.41
C ALA A 29 -1.88 2.62 13.39
N LEU A 30 -1.57 1.40 13.85
CA LEU A 30 -1.21 0.30 12.96
C LEU A 30 -2.36 -0.11 12.04
N LYS A 31 -3.60 -0.16 12.57
CA LYS A 31 -4.80 -0.46 11.80
C LYS A 31 -5.07 0.62 10.74
N ALA A 32 -4.97 1.89 11.11
CA ALA A 32 -5.13 3.02 10.19
C ALA A 32 -4.10 2.98 9.06
N TYR A 33 -2.83 2.72 9.39
CA TYR A 33 -1.76 2.55 8.41
C TYR A 33 -2.06 1.42 7.42
N LYS A 34 -2.46 0.25 7.91
CA LYS A 34 -2.82 -0.91 7.06
C LYS A 34 -3.98 -0.58 6.12
N ILE A 35 -5.04 0.05 6.63
CA ILE A 35 -6.19 0.48 5.81
C ILE A 35 -5.74 1.44 4.71
N ARG A 36 -4.91 2.43 5.05
CA ARG A 36 -4.37 3.38 4.07
C ARG A 36 -3.57 2.67 2.99
N LYS A 37 -2.69 1.74 3.38
CA LYS A 37 -1.86 0.99 2.43
C LYS A 37 -2.69 0.11 1.49
N ILE A 38 -3.73 -0.54 2.00
CA ILE A 38 -4.66 -1.31 1.16
C ILE A 38 -5.37 -0.40 0.15
N LYS A 39 -5.80 0.80 0.57
CA LYS A 39 -6.44 1.77 -0.32
C LYS A 39 -5.49 2.26 -1.41
N GLU A 40 -4.25 2.61 -1.05
CA GLU A 40 -3.20 2.98 -2.01
C GLU A 40 -2.98 1.87 -3.05
N ASN A 41 -2.83 0.62 -2.60
CA ASN A 41 -2.63 -0.50 -3.52
C ASN A 41 -3.82 -0.70 -4.48
N LYS A 42 -5.05 -0.51 -4.00
CA LYS A 42 -6.25 -0.57 -4.87
C LYS A 42 -6.25 0.55 -5.91
N ILE A 43 -5.82 1.75 -5.55
CA ILE A 43 -5.71 2.88 -6.49
C ILE A 43 -4.71 2.54 -7.59
N ASN A 44 -3.52 2.04 -7.23
CA ASN A 44 -2.49 1.68 -8.21
C ASN A 44 -2.96 0.60 -9.19
N ILE A 45 -3.73 -0.39 -8.71
CA ILE A 45 -4.31 -1.44 -9.57
C ILE A 45 -5.30 -0.80 -10.55
N ILE A 46 -6.21 0.04 -10.06
CA ILE A 46 -7.20 0.71 -10.91
C ILE A 46 -6.53 1.60 -11.97
N GLU A 47 -5.47 2.32 -11.61
CA GLU A 47 -4.71 3.14 -12.56
C GLU A 47 -4.05 2.28 -13.64
N SER A 48 -3.46 1.15 -13.26
CA SER A 48 -2.90 0.18 -14.21
C SER A 48 -3.96 -0.38 -15.17
N ASP A 49 -5.12 -0.79 -14.65
CA ASP A 49 -6.22 -1.33 -15.46
C ASP A 49 -6.75 -0.27 -16.44
N MET A 50 -6.83 0.99 -16.01
CA MET A 50 -7.25 2.11 -16.86
C MET A 50 -6.29 2.36 -18.02
N GLU A 51 -4.97 2.28 -17.81
CA GLU A 51 -3.99 2.41 -18.89
C GLU A 51 -4.06 1.24 -19.88
N GLN A 52 -4.31 0.02 -19.38
CA GLN A 52 -4.53 -1.14 -20.24
C GLN A 52 -5.79 -0.96 -21.10
N ILE A 53 -6.91 -0.55 -20.50
CA ILE A 53 -8.15 -0.29 -21.24
C ILE A 53 -7.94 0.79 -22.31
N LYS A 54 -7.21 1.87 -22.02
CA LYS A 54 -6.89 2.90 -23.02
C LYS A 54 -6.10 2.34 -24.20
N THR A 55 -5.15 1.46 -23.91
CA THR A 55 -4.32 0.78 -24.90
C THR A 55 -5.18 -0.11 -25.79
N ASP A 56 -5.97 -1.00 -25.19
CA ASP A 56 -6.88 -1.89 -25.90
C ASP A 56 -7.86 -1.11 -26.78
N MET A 57 -8.41 0.00 -26.26
CA MET A 57 -9.30 0.88 -27.02
C MET A 57 -8.61 1.55 -28.21
N HIS A 58 -7.32 1.86 -28.10
CA HIS A 58 -6.54 2.40 -29.21
C HIS A 58 -6.33 1.32 -30.28
N GLU A 59 -5.93 0.11 -29.88
CA GLU A 59 -5.72 -1.02 -30.79
C GLU A 59 -7.01 -1.38 -31.54
N ILE A 60 -8.15 -1.45 -30.85
CA ILE A 60 -9.46 -1.69 -31.48
C ILE A 60 -9.77 -0.62 -32.54
N LYS A 61 -9.49 0.65 -32.27
CA LYS A 61 -9.71 1.73 -33.26
C LYS A 61 -8.83 1.55 -34.49
N GLU A 62 -7.58 1.16 -34.32
CA GLU A 62 -6.67 0.90 -35.44
C GLU A 62 -7.12 -0.31 -36.27
N LEU A 63 -7.56 -1.39 -35.61
CA LEU A 63 -8.14 -2.54 -36.31
C LEU A 63 -9.38 -2.15 -37.14
N LEU A 64 -10.30 -1.38 -36.55
CA LEU A 64 -11.50 -0.91 -37.24
C LEU A 64 -11.17 0.00 -38.44
N ARG A 65 -10.16 0.87 -38.31
CA ARG A 65 -9.65 1.69 -39.42
C ARG A 65 -9.06 0.84 -40.54
N GLY A 66 -8.40 -0.26 -40.20
CA GLY A 66 -7.86 -1.22 -41.16
C GLY A 66 -8.94 -1.94 -41.97
N LEU A 67 -10.11 -2.20 -41.38
CA LEU A 67 -11.24 -2.86 -42.03
C LEU A 67 -12.05 -1.96 -42.98
N LEU A 68 -11.96 -0.64 -42.81
CA LEU A 68 -12.67 0.35 -43.63
C LEU A 68 -11.86 0.78 -44.88
N LYS A 69 -10.69 0.18 -45.10
CA LYS A 69 -9.88 0.32 -46.31
C LYS A 69 -10.11 -0.84 -47.26
#